data_AF-A0A4Q3KI63-F1
#
_entry.id   AF-A0A4Q3KI63-F1
#
_cell.length_a   1.000
_cell.length_b   1.000
_cell.length_c   1.000
_cell.angle_alpha   90.00
_cell.angle_beta   90.00
_cell.angle_gamma   90.00
#
_symmetry.space_group_name_H-M   'P 1'
#
loop_
_entity.id
_entity.type
_entity.pdbx_description
1 polymer ?
#
loop_
_entity_poly.entity_id
_entity_poly.type
_entity_poly.pdbx_seq_one_letter_code
_entity_poly.pdbx_strand_id
1 'polypeptide(L)'
;MANSFIAAPQSGDTAPVQYALKNSAGTQVFTVDAQGNISTAGTLSVSGAANTGALTAASATITGNETIGGNLSVTGTTAIGTLQATNLALSGSETIAGDLTVQGKTTLQATSTGALTATSLTSTGTTQSTGHIVTSNGTAAAPAFSFLSQPDTGLYLVTASATAAVLGLSVNGVQAFGLTKAGLTLPGTLSVSGAVTLASTLGVTGAITGASTLSITGAITGGASLTVSGLAKAQSLQVTNQGSVTDSPNITPAVVFAGAFGGTSSYPPSGITSDSLGNLIFTYQGRSVMAMANPGYSAQVGNAPTTAFGINFTAGAYT
;
A
#
# COMPACT_ATOMS: atom_id res chain seq x y z
N MET A 1 -32.32 22.91 -92.49
CA MET A 1 -32.06 24.31 -92.08
C MET A 1 -30.57 24.54 -92.18
N ALA A 2 -30.13 25.50 -92.98
CA ALA A 2 -28.71 25.74 -93.24
C ALA A 2 -28.12 26.55 -92.07
N ASN A 3 -27.29 25.93 -91.24
CA ASN A 3 -26.48 26.66 -90.27
C ASN A 3 -25.41 27.42 -91.05
N SER A 4 -25.45 28.75 -91.01
CA SER A 4 -24.46 29.60 -91.65
C SER A 4 -23.20 29.64 -90.78
N PHE A 5 -22.09 29.09 -91.28
CA PHE A 5 -20.75 29.40 -90.75
C PHE A 5 -20.36 30.78 -91.26
N ILE A 6 -20.49 31.82 -90.43
CA ILE A 6 -19.99 33.14 -90.77
C ILE A 6 -18.52 33.20 -90.36
N ALA A 7 -17.62 32.94 -91.30
CA ALA A 7 -16.17 32.99 -91.11
C ALA A 7 -15.56 34.41 -91.25
N ALA A 8 -16.39 35.45 -91.23
CA ALA A 8 -15.94 36.83 -91.47
C ALA A 8 -16.35 37.77 -90.33
N PRO A 9 -15.45 38.67 -89.87
CA PRO A 9 -15.80 39.71 -88.91
C PRO A 9 -16.90 40.59 -89.50
N GLN A 10 -18.09 40.56 -88.91
CA GLN A 10 -19.17 41.45 -89.29
C GLN A 10 -18.85 42.85 -88.75
N SER A 11 -18.58 43.78 -89.67
CA SER A 11 -18.39 45.20 -89.42
C SER A 11 -19.61 45.77 -88.69
N GLY A 12 -19.51 45.97 -87.38
CA GLY A 12 -20.58 46.48 -86.52
C GLY A 12 -20.56 45.95 -85.08
N ASP A 13 -19.90 44.82 -84.82
CA ASP A 13 -19.74 44.30 -83.44
C ASP A 13 -18.63 45.06 -82.70
N THR A 14 -18.95 45.59 -81.52
CA THR A 14 -18.06 46.43 -80.69
C THR A 14 -16.96 45.64 -79.96
N ALA A 15 -16.18 44.84 -80.71
CA ALA A 15 -15.02 43.98 -80.37
C ALA A 15 -15.31 42.57 -79.77
N PRO A 16 -14.40 41.57 -79.93
CA PRO A 16 -13.96 40.96 -81.18
C PRO A 16 -14.27 39.44 -81.16
N VAL A 17 -15.45 39.05 -81.65
CA VAL A 17 -15.76 37.63 -81.84
C VAL A 17 -15.06 37.15 -83.11
N GLN A 18 -14.08 36.26 -82.97
CA GLN A 18 -13.29 35.75 -84.10
C GLN A 18 -14.09 34.73 -84.92
N TYR A 19 -14.86 33.87 -84.25
CA TYR A 19 -15.76 32.89 -84.88
C TYR A 19 -17.07 32.78 -84.08
N ALA A 20 -18.22 32.76 -84.77
CA ALA A 20 -19.52 32.60 -84.14
C ALA A 20 -20.43 31.66 -84.93
N LEU A 21 -21.14 30.78 -84.22
CA LEU A 21 -22.28 30.03 -84.76
C LEU A 21 -23.57 30.68 -84.26
N LYS A 22 -24.47 31.02 -85.19
CA LYS A 22 -25.76 31.62 -84.90
C LYS A 22 -26.90 30.63 -85.16
N ASN A 23 -27.95 30.70 -84.36
CA ASN A 23 -29.19 29.96 -84.62
C ASN A 23 -29.99 30.60 -85.77
N SER A 24 -31.12 30.00 -86.15
CA SER A 24 -32.01 30.51 -87.20
C SER A 24 -32.64 31.88 -86.90
N ALA A 25 -32.59 32.34 -85.64
CA ALA A 25 -33.02 33.67 -85.21
C ALA A 25 -31.87 34.70 -85.18
N GLY A 26 -30.65 34.31 -85.57
CA GLY A 26 -29.47 35.18 -85.58
C GLY A 26 -28.73 35.29 -84.23
N THR A 27 -29.18 34.61 -83.18
CA THR A 27 -28.54 34.62 -81.85
C THR A 27 -27.28 33.75 -81.84
N GLN A 28 -26.18 34.25 -81.26
CA GLN A 28 -24.95 33.50 -81.09
C GLN A 28 -25.14 32.38 -80.04
N VAL A 29 -24.81 31.14 -80.41
CA VAL A 29 -24.92 29.96 -79.51
C VAL A 29 -23.58 29.34 -79.17
N PHE A 30 -22.55 29.64 -79.96
CA PHE A 30 -21.15 29.28 -79.74
C PHE A 30 -20.28 30.42 -80.28
N THR A 31 -19.33 30.89 -79.49
CA THR A 31 -18.39 31.95 -79.91
C THR A 31 -16.96 31.62 -79.50
N VAL A 32 -16.01 31.98 -80.34
CA VAL A 32 -14.57 32.06 -80.02
C VAL A 32 -14.16 33.52 -80.14
N ASP A 33 -13.63 34.10 -79.05
CA ASP A 33 -13.13 35.48 -79.07
C ASP A 33 -11.69 35.57 -79.61
N ALA A 34 -11.16 36.79 -79.73
CA ALA A 34 -9.79 37.01 -80.19
C ALA A 34 -8.70 36.46 -79.25
N GLN A 35 -9.04 36.05 -78.03
CA GLN A 35 -8.15 35.41 -77.06
C GLN A 35 -8.24 33.88 -77.11
N GLY A 36 -9.12 33.32 -77.95
CA GLY A 36 -9.33 31.88 -78.09
C GLY A 36 -10.28 31.28 -77.05
N ASN A 37 -10.97 32.11 -76.25
CA ASN A 37 -11.93 31.62 -75.26
C ASN A 37 -13.20 31.13 -75.97
N ILE A 38 -13.73 30.00 -75.52
CA ILE A 38 -14.99 29.42 -76.02
C ILE A 38 -16.13 29.80 -75.08
N SER A 39 -17.23 30.31 -75.62
CA SER A 39 -18.49 30.51 -74.88
C SER A 39 -19.64 29.81 -75.59
N THR A 40 -20.46 29.09 -74.83
CA THR A 40 -21.64 28.36 -75.31
C THR A 40 -22.89 28.81 -74.57
N ALA A 41 -23.99 29.00 -75.28
CA ALA A 41 -25.28 29.36 -74.65
C ALA A 41 -25.88 28.20 -73.82
N GLY A 42 -25.40 26.97 -74.02
CA GLY A 42 -25.80 25.77 -73.29
C GLY A 42 -24.60 24.95 -72.80
N THR A 43 -24.83 23.68 -72.50
CA THR A 43 -23.79 22.75 -72.01
C THR A 43 -22.74 22.45 -73.08
N LEU A 44 -21.46 22.53 -72.70
CA LEU A 44 -20.36 21.99 -73.48
C LEU A 44 -20.10 20.53 -73.06
N SER A 45 -20.35 19.57 -73.96
CA SER A 45 -20.06 18.15 -73.74
C SER A 45 -18.79 17.76 -74.49
N VAL A 46 -17.80 17.22 -73.79
CA VAL A 46 -16.56 16.67 -74.37
C VAL A 46 -16.57 15.17 -74.14
N SER A 47 -16.59 14.37 -75.21
CA SER A 47 -16.61 12.90 -75.10
C SER A 47 -15.24 12.27 -74.85
N GLY A 48 -14.16 13.04 -75.06
CA GLY A 48 -12.78 12.65 -74.79
C GLY A 48 -12.18 13.35 -73.58
N ALA A 49 -10.85 13.30 -73.46
CA ALA A 49 -10.12 14.03 -72.41
C ALA A 49 -10.20 15.54 -72.63
N ALA A 50 -10.50 16.29 -71.57
CA ALA A 50 -10.40 17.74 -71.54
C ALA A 50 -9.14 18.15 -70.76
N ASN A 51 -8.15 18.70 -71.46
CA ASN A 51 -6.93 19.22 -70.83
C ASN A 51 -7.13 20.72 -70.59
N THR A 52 -7.59 21.08 -69.40
CA THR A 52 -7.73 22.49 -68.98
C THR A 52 -6.56 22.90 -68.08
N GLY A 53 -6.20 24.17 -68.07
CA GLY A 53 -5.30 24.74 -67.06
C GLY A 53 -6.02 24.86 -65.71
N ALA A 54 -6.14 26.08 -65.20
CA ALA A 54 -7.00 26.33 -64.04
C ALA A 54 -8.48 26.15 -64.42
N LEU A 55 -9.23 25.40 -63.61
CA LEU A 55 -10.68 25.29 -63.71
C LEU A 55 -11.33 26.18 -62.65
N THR A 56 -12.21 27.09 -63.07
CA THR A 56 -13.06 27.87 -62.16
C THR A 56 -14.51 27.52 -62.48
N ALA A 57 -15.18 26.81 -61.58
CA ALA A 57 -16.57 26.35 -61.75
C ALA A 57 -17.36 26.59 -60.46
N ALA A 58 -18.67 26.85 -60.58
CA ALA A 58 -19.55 26.96 -59.42
C ALA A 58 -19.69 25.62 -58.67
N SER A 59 -19.62 24.51 -59.42
CA SER A 59 -19.60 23.15 -58.90
C SER A 59 -18.91 22.23 -59.89
N ALA A 60 -18.18 21.23 -59.39
CA ALA A 60 -17.65 20.12 -60.18
C ALA A 60 -18.10 18.80 -59.54
N THR A 61 -18.39 17.81 -60.36
CA THR A 61 -18.70 16.45 -59.90
C THR A 61 -17.85 15.48 -60.70
N ILE A 62 -17.06 14.67 -60.00
CA ILE A 62 -16.21 13.64 -60.59
C ILE A 62 -16.80 12.30 -60.16
N THR A 63 -17.34 11.54 -61.11
CA THR A 63 -17.95 10.23 -60.82
C THR A 63 -16.94 9.09 -60.81
N GLY A 64 -15.75 9.33 -61.37
CA GLY A 64 -14.61 8.41 -61.33
C GLY A 64 -13.62 8.80 -60.24
N ASN A 65 -12.37 8.38 -60.43
CA ASN A 65 -11.28 8.71 -59.53
C ASN A 65 -10.62 10.03 -59.94
N GLU A 66 -10.19 10.82 -58.96
CA GLU A 66 -9.34 11.99 -59.15
C GLU A 66 -7.92 11.66 -58.65
N THR A 67 -6.91 11.99 -59.46
CA THR A 67 -5.49 11.91 -59.05
C THR A 67 -4.93 13.32 -58.98
N ILE A 68 -4.46 13.72 -57.80
CA ILE A 68 -3.83 15.03 -57.59
C ILE A 68 -2.32 14.84 -57.49
N GLY A 69 -1.57 15.37 -58.45
CA GLY A 69 -0.10 15.26 -58.48
C GLY A 69 0.63 16.20 -57.52
N GLY A 70 -0.09 17.10 -56.85
CA GLY A 70 0.43 18.06 -55.88
C GLY A 70 -0.42 18.09 -54.61
N ASN A 71 -0.64 19.29 -54.05
CA ASN A 71 -1.43 19.44 -52.83
C ASN A 71 -2.91 19.66 -53.14
N LEU A 72 -3.78 19.02 -52.35
CA LEU A 72 -5.19 19.38 -52.26
C LEU A 72 -5.37 20.43 -51.15
N SER A 73 -5.92 21.59 -51.49
CA SER A 73 -6.30 22.62 -50.51
C SER A 73 -7.81 22.75 -50.49
N VAL A 74 -8.42 22.57 -49.31
CA VAL A 74 -9.86 22.72 -49.09
C VAL A 74 -10.03 23.71 -47.95
N THR A 75 -10.73 24.81 -48.20
CA THR A 75 -11.03 25.84 -47.20
C THR A 75 -12.28 25.51 -46.39
N GLY A 76 -13.15 24.65 -46.91
CA GLY A 76 -14.34 24.14 -46.25
C GLY A 76 -14.15 22.77 -45.61
N THR A 77 -15.27 22.09 -45.36
CA THR A 77 -15.28 20.73 -44.81
C THR A 77 -15.00 19.69 -45.90
N THR A 78 -14.29 18.63 -45.55
CA THR A 78 -14.10 17.46 -46.43
C THR A 78 -14.73 16.24 -45.79
N ALA A 79 -15.68 15.61 -46.49
CA ALA A 79 -16.22 14.31 -46.09
C ALA A 79 -15.43 13.21 -46.82
N ILE A 80 -14.80 12.31 -46.06
CA ILE A 80 -14.03 11.19 -46.59
C ILE A 80 -14.63 9.91 -46.00
N GLY A 81 -14.98 8.94 -46.85
CA GLY A 81 -15.49 7.65 -46.38
C GLY A 81 -14.42 6.83 -45.65
N THR A 82 -13.29 6.59 -46.32
CA THR A 82 -12.12 5.90 -45.75
C THR A 82 -10.86 6.70 -46.06
N LEU A 83 -10.12 7.10 -45.03
CA LEU A 83 -8.84 7.77 -45.18
C LEU A 83 -7.69 6.77 -45.00
N GLN A 84 -6.86 6.62 -46.02
CA GLN A 84 -5.61 5.85 -45.96
C GLN A 84 -4.43 6.82 -46.10
N ALA A 85 -3.81 7.19 -44.98
CA ALA A 85 -2.68 8.11 -44.96
C ALA A 85 -1.48 7.46 -44.27
N THR A 86 -0.28 7.63 -44.84
CA THR A 86 0.98 7.21 -44.19
C THR A 86 1.25 8.06 -42.94
N ASN A 87 0.93 9.35 -43.02
CA ASN A 87 1.07 10.31 -41.95
C ASN A 87 -0.18 11.19 -41.93
N LEU A 88 -0.74 11.41 -40.75
CA LEU A 88 -1.84 12.35 -40.53
C LEU A 88 -1.41 13.33 -39.45
N ALA A 89 -1.40 14.62 -39.77
CA ALA A 89 -1.12 15.69 -38.82
C ALA A 89 -2.36 16.57 -38.71
N LEU A 90 -2.86 16.73 -37.49
CA LEU A 90 -4.00 17.58 -37.17
C LEU A 90 -3.49 18.70 -36.25
N SER A 91 -3.73 19.95 -36.62
CA SER A 91 -3.32 21.11 -35.81
C SER A 91 -4.32 21.44 -34.70
N GLY A 92 -5.54 20.92 -34.79
CA GLY A 92 -6.61 21.10 -33.81
C GLY A 92 -6.91 19.84 -32.98
N SER A 93 -8.01 19.88 -32.24
CA SER A 93 -8.54 18.72 -31.51
C SER A 93 -9.23 17.75 -32.46
N GLU A 94 -9.03 16.46 -32.22
CA GLU A 94 -9.73 15.38 -32.90
C GLU A 94 -10.87 14.85 -32.01
N THR A 95 -12.04 14.58 -32.58
CA THR A 95 -13.14 13.89 -31.89
C THR A 95 -13.42 12.58 -32.61
N ILE A 96 -13.19 11.47 -31.92
CA ILE A 96 -13.42 10.13 -32.46
C ILE A 96 -14.73 9.62 -31.83
N ALA A 97 -15.78 9.50 -32.64
CA ALA A 97 -17.08 9.01 -32.18
C ALA A 97 -17.10 7.50 -31.93
N GLY A 98 -16.19 6.75 -32.57
CA GLY A 98 -16.00 5.32 -32.38
C GLY A 98 -14.71 4.98 -31.62
N ASP A 99 -14.17 3.81 -31.90
CA ASP A 99 -12.96 3.33 -31.23
C ASP A 99 -11.69 3.87 -31.89
N LEU A 100 -10.72 4.24 -31.05
CA LEU A 100 -9.33 4.48 -31.47
C LEU A 100 -8.50 3.23 -31.17
N THR A 101 -8.04 2.55 -32.24
CA THR A 101 -7.07 1.46 -32.11
C THR A 101 -5.69 1.93 -32.56
N VAL A 102 -4.68 1.81 -31.68
CA VAL A 102 -3.28 2.12 -32.00
C VAL A 102 -2.41 0.89 -31.73
N GLN A 103 -1.79 0.35 -32.78
CA GLN A 103 -0.88 -0.79 -32.66
C GLN A 103 0.54 -0.40 -32.24
N GLY A 104 0.90 0.87 -32.47
CA GLY A 104 2.19 1.43 -32.11
C GLY A 104 2.20 2.12 -30.74
N LYS A 105 3.30 2.82 -30.46
CA LYS A 105 3.41 3.67 -29.28
C LYS A 105 2.50 4.90 -29.43
N THR A 106 1.69 5.16 -28.41
CA THR A 106 0.95 6.42 -28.27
C THR A 106 1.60 7.28 -27.20
N THR A 107 1.86 8.55 -27.50
CA THR A 107 2.27 9.55 -26.50
C THR A 107 1.10 10.48 -26.23
N LEU A 108 0.43 10.32 -25.09
CA LEU A 108 -0.57 11.27 -24.60
C LEU A 108 0.15 12.35 -23.79
N GLN A 109 0.55 13.43 -24.45
CA GLN A 109 1.08 14.60 -23.77
C GLN A 109 -0.10 15.48 -23.36
N ALA A 110 -0.61 15.28 -22.15
CA ALA A 110 -1.60 16.17 -21.57
C ALA A 110 -0.96 17.55 -21.37
N THR A 111 -1.24 18.51 -22.25
CA THR A 111 -0.90 19.91 -22.03
C THR A 111 -1.81 20.45 -20.92
N SER A 112 -1.31 20.27 -19.69
CA SER A 112 -1.50 21.06 -18.46
C SER A 112 -2.82 21.12 -17.68
N THR A 113 -3.97 20.52 -18.06
CA THR A 113 -5.16 20.57 -17.16
C THR A 113 -6.17 19.41 -17.20
N GLY A 114 -6.12 18.50 -18.18
CA GLY A 114 -7.15 17.46 -18.33
C GLY A 114 -6.87 16.17 -17.57
N ALA A 115 -7.86 15.67 -16.81
CA ALA A 115 -7.84 14.31 -16.27
C ALA A 115 -8.08 13.29 -17.40
N LEU A 116 -7.28 12.22 -17.46
CA LEU A 116 -7.67 11.04 -18.23
C LEU A 116 -8.84 10.38 -17.51
N THR A 117 -10.04 10.47 -18.08
CA THR A 117 -11.21 9.75 -17.56
C THR A 117 -11.31 8.42 -18.31
N ALA A 118 -10.92 7.34 -17.65
CA ALA A 118 -11.00 5.99 -18.20
C ALA A 118 -11.80 5.09 -17.23
N THR A 119 -12.73 4.30 -17.77
CA THR A 119 -13.46 3.29 -16.98
C THR A 119 -12.51 2.20 -16.46
N SER A 120 -11.49 1.87 -17.25
CA SER A 120 -10.43 0.93 -16.89
C SER A 120 -9.12 1.33 -17.54
N LEU A 121 -8.02 1.20 -16.80
CA LEU A 121 -6.67 1.31 -17.35
C LEU A 121 -5.91 0.01 -17.07
N THR A 122 -5.51 -0.69 -18.12
CA THR A 122 -4.68 -1.89 -18.02
C THR A 122 -3.29 -1.56 -18.55
N SER A 123 -2.28 -1.62 -17.68
CA SER A 123 -0.87 -1.53 -18.07
C SER A 123 -0.23 -2.90 -17.93
N THR A 124 0.38 -3.40 -18.99
CA THR A 124 1.20 -4.63 -18.98
C THR A 124 2.66 -4.37 -18.61
N GLY A 125 3.04 -3.09 -18.50
CA GLY A 125 4.38 -2.64 -18.15
C GLY A 125 4.44 -1.94 -16.79
N THR A 126 5.49 -1.16 -16.58
CA THR A 126 5.64 -0.33 -15.38
C THR A 126 4.79 0.93 -15.49
N THR A 127 4.20 1.35 -14.37
CA THR A 127 3.49 2.63 -14.26
C THR A 127 4.26 3.52 -13.30
N GLN A 128 4.64 4.73 -13.75
CA GLN A 128 5.30 5.73 -12.92
C GLN A 128 4.40 6.96 -12.82
N SER A 129 4.17 7.44 -11.59
CA SER A 129 3.50 8.71 -11.32
C SER A 129 4.50 9.68 -10.70
N THR A 130 4.53 10.92 -11.18
CA THR A 130 5.30 12.02 -10.56
C THR A 130 4.50 12.72 -9.45
N GLY A 131 3.18 12.49 -9.40
CA GLY A 131 2.27 13.01 -8.37
C GLY A 131 1.63 11.89 -7.53
N HIS A 132 0.66 12.27 -6.70
CA HIS A 132 -0.08 11.31 -5.89
C HIS A 132 -0.99 10.43 -6.76
N ILE A 133 -1.04 9.13 -6.43
CA ILE A 133 -2.08 8.24 -6.94
C ILE A 133 -3.27 8.34 -5.97
N VAL A 134 -4.37 8.92 -6.44
CA VAL A 134 -5.62 9.05 -5.65
C VAL A 134 -6.59 7.98 -6.11
N THR A 135 -7.05 7.16 -5.17
CA THR A 135 -8.04 6.10 -5.39
C THR A 135 -9.19 6.24 -4.39
N SER A 136 -10.28 5.50 -4.60
CA SER A 136 -11.30 5.33 -3.55
C SER A 136 -10.71 4.61 -2.34
N ASN A 137 -11.28 4.76 -1.14
CA ASN A 137 -10.75 4.13 0.07
C ASN A 137 -10.69 2.59 0.00
N GLY A 138 -11.64 1.94 -0.67
CA GLY A 138 -11.76 0.47 -0.66
C GLY A 138 -12.17 -0.08 0.71
N THR A 139 -12.22 -1.41 0.82
CA THR A 139 -12.48 -2.17 2.04
C THR A 139 -11.57 -3.39 2.10
N ALA A 140 -11.57 -4.16 3.20
CA ALA A 140 -10.83 -5.41 3.25
C ALA A 140 -11.29 -6.41 2.18
N ALA A 141 -12.59 -6.45 1.85
CA ALA A 141 -13.16 -7.34 0.84
C ALA A 141 -12.98 -6.82 -0.61
N ALA A 142 -12.77 -5.52 -0.77
CA ALA A 142 -12.59 -4.86 -2.07
C ALA A 142 -11.57 -3.73 -1.94
N PRO A 143 -10.27 -4.05 -1.94
CA PRO A 143 -9.21 -3.07 -1.73
C PRO A 143 -9.10 -2.10 -2.90
N ALA A 144 -8.59 -0.90 -2.62
CA ALA A 144 -8.41 0.14 -3.62
C ALA A 144 -7.32 -0.20 -4.64
N PHE A 145 -6.28 -0.91 -4.18
CA PHE A 145 -5.31 -1.58 -5.04
C PHE A 145 -5.41 -3.06 -4.77
N SER A 146 -5.69 -3.85 -5.80
CA SER A 146 -5.84 -5.30 -5.69
C SER A 146 -5.17 -6.03 -6.85
N PHE A 147 -5.02 -7.33 -6.71
CA PHE A 147 -4.48 -8.18 -7.78
C PHE A 147 -5.62 -8.72 -8.65
N LEU A 148 -5.40 -8.80 -9.96
CA LEU A 148 -6.43 -9.24 -10.91
C LEU A 148 -6.97 -10.65 -10.59
N SER A 149 -6.10 -11.56 -10.15
CA SER A 149 -6.48 -12.93 -9.77
C SER A 149 -6.96 -13.07 -8.31
N GLN A 150 -6.77 -12.04 -7.48
CA GLN A 150 -7.19 -12.00 -6.08
C GLN A 150 -7.71 -10.59 -5.74
N PRO A 151 -8.94 -10.26 -6.19
CA PRO A 151 -9.49 -8.91 -6.06
C PRO A 151 -9.75 -8.51 -4.60
N ASP A 152 -9.67 -9.45 -3.66
CA ASP A 152 -9.85 -9.29 -2.22
C ASP A 152 -8.51 -9.19 -1.45
N THR A 153 -7.41 -9.07 -2.18
CA THR A 153 -6.05 -8.98 -1.63
C THR A 153 -5.38 -7.69 -2.11
N GLY A 154 -4.97 -6.84 -1.17
CA GLY A 154 -4.25 -5.62 -1.47
C GLY A 154 -4.45 -4.46 -0.48
N LEU A 155 -4.24 -3.23 -0.93
CA LEU A 155 -4.17 -2.02 -0.11
C LEU A 155 -5.51 -1.26 -0.09
N TYR A 156 -5.95 -0.86 1.09
CA TYR A 156 -7.18 -0.07 1.30
C TYR A 156 -7.05 0.87 2.50
N LEU A 157 -8.04 1.74 2.68
CA LEU A 157 -8.16 2.64 3.82
C LEU A 157 -9.42 2.25 4.62
N VAL A 158 -9.26 1.82 5.88
CA VAL A 158 -10.36 1.24 6.69
C VAL A 158 -11.40 2.30 7.10
N THR A 159 -10.95 3.53 7.43
CA THR A 159 -11.85 4.65 7.75
C THR A 159 -11.27 5.96 7.21
N ALA A 160 -12.13 6.85 6.72
CA ALA A 160 -11.76 8.17 6.21
C ALA A 160 -11.57 9.23 7.32
N SER A 161 -11.42 8.81 8.58
CA SER A 161 -11.34 9.75 9.70
C SER A 161 -9.91 10.22 9.92
N ALA A 162 -9.67 11.54 9.99
CA ALA A 162 -8.36 12.13 10.22
C ALA A 162 -7.68 11.67 11.53
N THR A 163 -8.44 11.10 12.48
CA THR A 163 -7.95 10.61 13.77
C THR A 163 -7.85 9.08 13.86
N ALA A 164 -8.47 8.35 12.93
CA ALA A 164 -8.54 6.89 12.92
C ALA A 164 -8.21 6.28 11.55
N ALA A 165 -7.60 7.06 10.65
CA ALA A 165 -7.19 6.59 9.33
C ALA A 165 -6.29 5.39 9.51
N VAL A 166 -6.76 4.24 9.02
CA VAL A 166 -6.01 2.99 9.05
C VAL A 166 -5.66 2.66 7.61
N LEU A 167 -4.38 2.71 7.28
CA LEU A 167 -3.88 2.09 6.07
C LEU A 167 -3.90 0.58 6.30
N GLY A 168 -4.75 -0.13 5.56
CA GLY A 168 -4.95 -1.57 5.69
C GLY A 168 -4.34 -2.33 4.52
N LEU A 169 -3.70 -3.46 4.83
CA LEU A 169 -3.45 -4.52 3.86
C LEU A 169 -4.42 -5.66 4.13
N SER A 170 -5.00 -6.18 3.07
CA SER A 170 -5.93 -7.30 3.10
C SER A 170 -5.35 -8.49 2.35
N VAL A 171 -5.70 -9.68 2.82
CA VAL A 171 -5.45 -10.96 2.14
C VAL A 171 -6.72 -11.78 2.24
N ASN A 172 -7.23 -12.24 1.11
CA ASN A 172 -8.48 -13.00 1.01
C ASN A 172 -9.66 -12.33 1.76
N GLY A 173 -9.80 -11.00 1.62
CA GLY A 173 -10.92 -10.26 2.20
C GLY A 173 -10.77 -9.86 3.68
N VAL A 174 -9.67 -10.25 4.33
CA VAL A 174 -9.44 -10.04 5.77
C VAL A 174 -8.23 -9.12 5.98
N GLN A 175 -8.30 -8.21 6.97
CA GLN A 175 -7.16 -7.37 7.33
C GLN A 175 -5.99 -8.23 7.85
N ALA A 176 -4.87 -8.19 7.13
CA ALA A 176 -3.62 -8.85 7.53
C ALA A 176 -2.68 -7.89 8.30
N PHE A 177 -2.78 -6.59 8.03
CA PHE A 177 -1.95 -5.55 8.61
C PHE A 177 -2.74 -4.23 8.63
N GLY A 178 -2.61 -3.46 9.70
CA GLY A 178 -3.22 -2.14 9.83
C GLY A 178 -2.27 -1.14 10.44
N LEU A 179 -2.04 0.00 9.77
CA LEU A 179 -1.27 1.12 10.30
C LEU A 179 -2.19 2.29 10.60
N THR A 180 -2.17 2.75 11.85
CA THR A 180 -2.92 3.91 12.32
C THR A 180 -1.96 4.99 12.80
N LYS A 181 -2.47 6.18 13.12
CA LYS A 181 -1.69 7.20 13.83
C LYS A 181 -1.16 6.69 15.19
N ALA A 182 -1.88 5.80 15.86
CA ALA A 182 -1.50 5.28 17.17
C ALA A 182 -0.45 4.15 17.08
N GLY A 183 -0.30 3.51 15.93
CA GLY A 183 0.67 2.44 15.74
C GLY A 183 0.18 1.34 14.79
N LEU A 184 0.86 0.20 14.88
CA LEU A 184 0.67 -0.99 14.06
C LEU A 184 -0.24 -2.01 14.74
N THR A 185 -1.19 -2.57 13.99
CA THR A 185 -1.98 -3.75 14.35
C THR A 185 -1.65 -4.91 13.41
N LEU A 186 -1.35 -6.08 13.98
CA LEU A 186 -1.11 -7.33 13.25
C LEU A 186 -1.98 -8.43 13.88
N PRO A 187 -3.09 -8.85 13.24
CA PRO A 187 -3.98 -9.88 13.81
C PRO A 187 -3.34 -11.28 13.91
N GLY A 188 -2.26 -11.52 13.15
CA GLY A 188 -1.54 -12.80 13.12
C GLY A 188 -0.25 -12.79 13.93
N THR A 189 0.63 -13.75 13.62
CA THR A 189 1.95 -13.88 14.25
C THR A 189 2.99 -12.99 13.59
N LEU A 190 3.87 -12.38 14.39
CA LEU A 190 5.06 -11.68 13.91
C LEU A 190 6.29 -12.58 14.06
N SER A 191 6.93 -12.94 12.94
CA SER A 191 8.22 -13.64 12.93
C SER A 191 9.36 -12.64 12.73
N VAL A 192 10.39 -12.71 13.56
CA VAL A 192 11.58 -11.83 13.52
C VAL A 192 12.84 -12.68 13.55
N SER A 193 13.73 -12.48 12.58
CA SER A 193 15.01 -13.19 12.51
C SER A 193 16.16 -12.43 13.17
N GLY A 194 15.97 -11.15 13.44
CA GLY A 194 16.93 -10.27 14.11
C GLY A 194 16.49 -9.85 15.51
N ALA A 195 17.26 -8.97 16.13
CA ALA A 195 16.93 -8.39 17.43
C ALA A 195 15.70 -7.46 17.34
N VAL A 196 14.89 -7.44 18.39
CA VAL A 196 13.78 -6.51 18.56
C VAL A 196 14.12 -5.55 19.69
N THR A 197 14.09 -4.25 19.40
CA THR A 197 14.26 -3.17 20.40
C THR A 197 12.98 -2.34 20.44
N LEU A 198 12.41 -2.14 21.63
CA LEU A 198 11.25 -1.29 21.85
C LEU A 198 11.67 -0.04 22.62
N ALA A 199 11.14 1.12 22.24
CA ALA A 199 11.40 2.38 22.94
C ALA A 199 10.67 2.49 24.29
N SER A 200 9.69 1.62 24.53
CA SER A 200 8.87 1.61 25.72
C SER A 200 8.56 0.16 26.12
N THR A 201 7.34 -0.13 26.54
CA THR A 201 6.94 -1.40 27.11
C THR A 201 6.59 -2.44 26.04
N LEU A 202 6.78 -3.72 26.40
CA LEU A 202 6.20 -4.86 25.71
C LEU A 202 5.07 -5.42 26.57
N GLY A 203 3.83 -5.26 26.10
CA GLY A 203 2.68 -5.91 26.71
C GLY A 203 2.52 -7.33 26.16
N VAL A 204 2.47 -8.33 27.05
CA VAL A 204 2.16 -9.72 26.68
C VAL A 204 1.00 -10.21 27.55
N THR A 205 0.01 -10.83 26.93
CA THR A 205 -1.11 -11.48 27.63
C THR A 205 -0.92 -12.99 27.73
N GLY A 206 -0.14 -13.57 26.81
CA GLY A 206 0.27 -14.97 26.83
C GLY A 206 1.64 -15.18 27.48
N ALA A 207 2.18 -16.39 27.31
CA ALA A 207 3.50 -16.75 27.82
C ALA A 207 4.64 -16.15 26.99
N ILE A 208 5.74 -15.77 27.67
CA ILE A 208 7.02 -15.48 27.02
C ILE A 208 7.88 -16.75 27.09
N THR A 209 8.36 -17.23 25.95
CA THR A 209 9.31 -18.36 25.88
C THR A 209 10.61 -17.88 25.27
N GLY A 210 11.72 -17.99 26.01
CA GLY A 210 13.07 -17.78 25.50
C GLY A 210 13.74 -19.12 25.24
N ALA A 211 14.23 -19.37 24.02
CA ALA A 211 14.92 -20.62 23.69
C ALA A 211 16.32 -20.72 24.32
N SER A 212 16.93 -19.58 24.64
CA SER A 212 18.24 -19.48 25.30
C SER A 212 18.10 -18.64 26.58
N THR A 213 18.55 -17.39 26.55
CA THR A 213 18.55 -16.50 27.72
C THR A 213 17.43 -15.48 27.60
N LEU A 214 16.60 -15.37 28.64
CA LEU A 214 15.72 -14.22 28.86
C LEU A 214 16.33 -13.35 29.97
N SER A 215 16.97 -12.25 29.60
CA SER A 215 17.59 -11.32 30.55
C SER A 215 16.62 -10.19 30.89
N ILE A 216 16.34 -9.98 32.18
CA ILE A 216 15.53 -8.88 32.69
C ILE A 216 16.37 -8.17 33.74
N THR A 217 16.73 -6.91 33.47
CA THR A 217 17.55 -6.08 34.37
C THR A 217 16.71 -5.37 35.43
N GLY A 218 15.43 -5.16 35.15
CA GLY A 218 14.46 -4.60 36.09
C GLY A 218 13.86 -5.64 37.03
N ALA A 219 12.85 -5.21 37.79
CA ALA A 219 12.11 -6.10 38.68
C ALA A 219 11.26 -7.12 37.91
N ILE A 220 11.21 -8.35 38.41
CA ILE A 220 10.25 -9.36 37.99
C ILE A 220 9.19 -9.46 39.08
N THR A 221 7.95 -9.11 38.75
CA THR A 221 6.80 -9.31 39.65
C THR A 221 5.97 -10.47 39.11
N GLY A 222 5.94 -11.60 39.83
CA GLY A 222 4.99 -12.67 39.53
C GLY A 222 3.57 -12.23 39.92
N GLY A 223 2.55 -12.75 39.23
CA GLY A 223 1.16 -12.61 39.66
C GLY A 223 0.90 -13.43 40.92
N ALA A 224 0.11 -14.51 40.80
CA ALA A 224 -0.14 -15.42 41.93
C ALA A 224 1.12 -16.19 42.39
N SER A 225 2.04 -16.48 41.47
CA SER A 225 3.25 -17.25 41.74
C SER A 225 4.38 -16.90 40.76
N LEU A 226 5.62 -17.00 41.22
CA LEU A 226 6.82 -17.06 40.38
C LEU A 226 7.50 -18.41 40.63
N THR A 227 7.51 -19.27 39.62
CA THR A 227 8.16 -20.60 39.71
C THR A 227 9.50 -20.55 38.98
N VAL A 228 10.56 -20.98 39.66
CA VAL A 228 11.89 -21.19 39.07
C VAL A 228 12.24 -22.65 39.27
N SER A 229 12.28 -23.43 38.18
CA SER A 229 12.61 -24.86 38.22
C SER A 229 14.13 -25.12 38.28
N GLY A 230 14.93 -24.11 37.89
CA GLY A 230 16.39 -24.13 38.00
C GLY A 230 16.91 -23.43 39.26
N LEU A 231 18.21 -23.11 39.25
CA LEU A 231 18.83 -22.37 40.34
C LEU A 231 18.39 -20.90 40.32
N ALA A 232 17.87 -20.40 41.44
CA ALA A 232 17.65 -18.98 41.68
C ALA A 232 18.81 -18.41 42.52
N LYS A 233 19.51 -17.40 42.00
CA LYS A 233 20.55 -16.68 42.73
C LYS A 233 20.03 -15.29 43.10
N ALA A 234 19.90 -15.02 44.40
CA ALA A 234 19.53 -13.72 44.93
C ALA A 234 20.62 -13.23 45.89
N GLN A 235 20.94 -11.93 45.85
CA GLN A 235 21.83 -11.33 46.85
C GLN A 235 21.14 -11.25 48.22
N SER A 236 19.84 -10.95 48.21
CA SER A 236 18.95 -10.98 49.36
C SER A 236 17.63 -11.59 48.93
N LEU A 237 17.06 -12.43 49.80
CA LEU A 237 15.72 -12.96 49.65
C LEU A 237 14.91 -12.57 50.88
N GLN A 238 13.86 -11.78 50.68
CA GLN A 238 12.95 -11.39 51.74
C GLN A 238 11.62 -12.12 51.54
N VAL A 239 11.16 -12.80 52.59
CA VAL A 239 9.85 -13.47 52.62
C VAL A 239 9.03 -12.79 53.70
N THR A 240 7.90 -12.17 53.32
CA THR A 240 7.07 -11.35 54.22
C THR A 240 5.92 -12.11 54.88
N ASN A 241 5.53 -13.27 54.33
CA ASN A 241 4.52 -14.17 54.88
C ASN A 241 5.19 -15.53 55.25
N GLN A 242 4.50 -16.65 55.00
CA GLN A 242 5.00 -18.00 55.28
C GLN A 242 5.85 -18.51 54.10
N GLY A 243 7.16 -18.65 54.31
CA GLY A 243 8.04 -19.39 53.41
C GLY A 243 8.06 -20.87 53.77
N SER A 244 7.91 -21.75 52.77
CA SER A 244 8.10 -23.18 52.93
C SER A 244 9.32 -23.62 52.12
N VAL A 245 10.29 -24.25 52.79
CA VAL A 245 11.45 -24.89 52.17
C VAL A 245 11.30 -26.38 52.44
N THR A 246 10.95 -27.15 51.39
CA THR A 246 10.55 -28.56 51.54
C THR A 246 11.68 -29.55 51.33
N ASP A 247 12.81 -29.13 50.75
CA ASP A 247 14.01 -29.95 50.51
C ASP A 247 15.25 -29.32 51.17
N SER A 248 16.28 -30.13 51.48
CA SER A 248 17.54 -29.69 52.12
C SER A 248 18.20 -28.56 51.32
N PRO A 249 18.09 -27.28 51.75
CA PRO A 249 18.63 -26.20 50.96
C PRO A 249 20.16 -26.22 51.05
N ASN A 250 20.85 -26.12 49.91
CA ASN A 250 22.31 -25.96 49.88
C ASN A 250 22.65 -24.50 50.21
N ILE A 251 22.68 -24.17 51.51
CA ILE A 251 22.94 -22.81 51.99
C ILE A 251 24.38 -22.72 52.51
N THR A 252 25.21 -21.95 51.81
CA THR A 252 26.63 -21.80 52.13
C THR A 252 27.03 -20.32 52.03
N PRO A 253 27.54 -19.68 53.11
CA PRO A 253 27.74 -20.22 54.46
C PRO A 253 26.42 -20.43 55.22
N ALA A 254 26.47 -21.13 56.36
CA ALA A 254 25.33 -21.47 57.20
C ALA A 254 24.44 -20.25 57.54
N VAL A 255 23.12 -20.43 57.51
CA VAL A 255 22.14 -19.38 57.85
C VAL A 255 22.29 -18.95 59.31
N VAL A 256 22.54 -17.67 59.54
CA VAL A 256 22.33 -17.03 60.84
C VAL A 256 20.87 -16.57 60.89
N PHE A 257 20.02 -17.30 61.62
CA PHE A 257 18.65 -16.84 61.90
C PHE A 257 18.71 -15.74 62.97
N ALA A 258 18.79 -14.47 62.55
CA ALA A 258 18.74 -13.32 63.45
C ALA A 258 17.28 -12.85 63.61
N GLY A 259 16.49 -13.50 64.45
CA GLY A 259 15.12 -13.08 64.75
C GLY A 259 14.39 -14.00 65.75
N ALA A 260 13.51 -13.42 66.56
CA ALA A 260 12.63 -14.18 67.45
C ALA A 260 11.65 -15.03 66.62
N PHE A 261 11.57 -16.34 66.89
CA PHE A 261 10.57 -17.22 66.30
C PHE A 261 9.18 -16.88 66.87
N GLY A 262 8.48 -15.92 66.25
CA GLY A 262 7.09 -15.60 66.56
C GLY A 262 6.14 -16.45 65.72
N GLY A 263 6.04 -17.75 66.01
CA GLY A 263 5.09 -18.63 65.34
C GLY A 263 4.77 -19.86 66.19
N THR A 264 3.48 -20.16 66.36
CA THR A 264 3.01 -21.41 66.96
C THR A 264 3.30 -22.57 66.00
N SER A 265 4.42 -23.28 66.20
CA SER A 265 4.64 -24.55 65.51
C SER A 265 3.58 -25.55 66.00
N SER A 266 2.77 -26.09 65.08
CA SER A 266 1.82 -27.18 65.38
C SER A 266 2.50 -28.57 65.49
N TYR A 267 3.83 -28.63 65.36
CA TYR A 267 4.62 -29.84 65.52
C TYR A 267 5.67 -29.62 66.62
N PRO A 268 5.39 -29.97 67.89
CA PRO A 268 6.38 -29.88 68.94
C PRO A 268 7.52 -30.89 68.64
N PRO A 269 8.79 -30.49 68.73
CA PRO A 269 9.91 -31.43 68.61
C PRO A 269 9.80 -32.50 69.69
N SER A 270 10.05 -33.76 69.31
CA SER A 270 10.06 -34.91 70.21
C SER A 270 11.25 -34.91 71.19
N GLY A 271 12.24 -34.04 70.97
CA GLY A 271 13.32 -33.76 71.91
C GLY A 271 14.09 -32.50 71.50
N ILE A 272 14.54 -31.72 72.48
CA ILE A 272 15.47 -30.61 72.27
C ILE A 272 16.63 -30.83 73.23
N THR A 273 17.86 -30.91 72.70
CA THR A 273 19.07 -31.11 73.49
C THR A 273 20.15 -30.13 73.06
N SER A 274 20.99 -29.66 73.98
CA SER A 274 22.22 -28.95 73.59
C SER A 274 23.38 -29.95 73.45
N ASP A 275 24.27 -29.76 72.48
CA ASP A 275 25.57 -30.45 72.51
C ASP A 275 26.54 -29.78 73.49
N SER A 276 27.73 -30.38 73.65
CA SER A 276 28.79 -29.85 74.51
C SER A 276 29.38 -28.52 74.01
N LEU A 277 29.02 -28.08 72.81
CA LEU A 277 29.45 -26.80 72.22
C LEU A 277 28.34 -25.73 72.33
N GLY A 278 27.20 -26.05 72.97
CA GLY A 278 26.09 -25.12 73.17
C GLY A 278 25.16 -24.97 71.97
N ASN A 279 25.30 -25.82 70.94
CA ASN A 279 24.38 -25.81 69.80
C ASN A 279 23.06 -26.47 70.20
N LEU A 280 21.95 -25.90 69.74
CA LEU A 280 20.63 -26.42 70.04
C LEU A 280 20.24 -27.46 68.98
N ILE A 281 20.00 -28.69 69.40
CA ILE A 281 19.59 -29.81 68.55
C ILE A 281 18.10 -30.02 68.71
N PHE A 282 17.35 -29.91 67.62
CA PHE A 282 15.93 -30.23 67.56
C PHE A 282 15.75 -31.60 66.93
N THR A 283 15.17 -32.55 67.66
CA THR A 283 14.88 -33.89 67.15
C THR A 283 13.38 -34.05 66.92
N TYR A 284 12.99 -34.26 65.67
CA TYR A 284 11.61 -34.54 65.26
C TYR A 284 11.55 -35.85 64.49
N GLN A 285 10.75 -36.82 64.98
CA GLN A 285 10.54 -38.13 64.34
C GLN A 285 11.87 -38.85 64.01
N GLY A 286 12.86 -38.76 64.90
CA GLY A 286 14.19 -39.38 64.75
C GLY A 286 15.18 -38.63 63.87
N ARG A 287 14.83 -37.46 63.31
CA ARG A 287 15.74 -36.59 62.55
C ARG A 287 16.14 -35.38 63.38
N SER A 288 17.44 -35.14 63.51
CA SER A 288 18.00 -34.03 64.29
C SER A 288 18.44 -32.88 63.38
N VAL A 289 18.04 -31.65 63.72
CA VAL A 289 18.51 -30.40 63.08
C VAL A 289 19.28 -29.59 64.12
N MET A 290 20.53 -29.24 63.82
CA MET A 290 21.40 -28.46 64.70
C MET A 290 21.30 -26.97 64.35
N ALA A 291 20.81 -26.15 65.28
CA ALA A 291 20.91 -24.70 65.23
C ALA A 291 22.17 -24.27 65.99
N MET A 292 23.13 -23.71 65.27
CA MET A 292 24.38 -23.22 65.86
C MET A 292 24.12 -21.90 66.60
N ALA A 293 24.55 -21.81 67.86
CA ALA A 293 24.62 -20.53 68.55
C ALA A 293 25.87 -19.77 68.08
N ASN A 294 25.76 -18.47 67.84
CA ASN A 294 26.90 -17.62 67.48
C ASN A 294 27.95 -17.65 68.63
N PRO A 295 29.27 -17.72 68.38
CA PRO A 295 30.27 -17.74 69.45
C PRO A 295 30.09 -16.55 70.40
N GLY A 296 29.73 -16.83 71.66
CA GLY A 296 29.41 -15.81 72.68
C GLY A 296 27.94 -15.76 73.14
N TYR A 297 27.05 -16.56 72.53
CA TYR A 297 25.65 -16.67 72.95
C TYR A 297 25.34 -18.07 73.49
N SER A 298 24.63 -18.15 74.62
CA SER A 298 24.05 -19.40 75.12
C SER A 298 22.56 -19.45 74.76
N ALA A 299 22.11 -20.57 74.20
CA ALA A 299 20.70 -20.85 73.98
C ALA A 299 20.15 -21.57 75.21
N GLN A 300 19.21 -20.96 75.93
CA GLN A 300 18.47 -21.63 77.01
C GLN A 300 17.06 -21.96 76.55
N VAL A 301 16.65 -23.23 76.74
CA VAL A 301 15.27 -23.66 76.57
C VAL A 301 14.50 -23.28 77.83
N GLY A 302 13.74 -22.20 77.77
CA GLY A 302 12.87 -21.78 78.86
C GLY A 302 11.67 -22.72 78.97
N ASN A 303 11.55 -23.44 80.09
CA ASN A 303 10.40 -24.30 80.37
C ASN A 303 9.21 -23.43 80.82
N ALA A 304 8.54 -22.74 79.88
CA ALA A 304 7.30 -22.04 80.17
C ALA A 304 6.11 -22.98 79.86
N PRO A 305 5.19 -23.22 80.81
CA PRO A 305 3.99 -23.98 80.52
C PRO A 305 3.08 -23.10 79.67
N THR A 306 2.53 -23.69 78.61
CA THR A 306 1.49 -23.18 77.70
C THR A 306 1.99 -22.54 76.38
N THR A 307 1.89 -23.37 75.32
CA THR A 307 1.66 -23.06 73.90
C THR A 307 2.61 -22.13 73.12
N ALA A 308 3.58 -21.47 73.75
CA ALA A 308 4.57 -20.64 73.07
C ALA A 308 5.99 -21.12 73.39
N PHE A 309 6.69 -21.62 72.37
CA PHE A 309 8.11 -21.97 72.47
C PHE A 309 8.95 -20.72 72.18
N GLY A 310 9.63 -20.20 73.20
CA GLY A 310 10.57 -19.07 73.07
C GLY A 310 12.01 -19.54 73.21
N ILE A 311 12.84 -19.32 72.18
CA ILE A 311 14.30 -19.43 72.31
C ILE A 311 14.81 -18.03 72.68
N ASN A 312 15.40 -17.89 73.87
CA ASN A 312 16.07 -16.65 74.28
C ASN A 312 17.58 -16.79 74.08
N PHE A 313 18.15 -15.91 73.26
CA PHE A 313 19.61 -15.76 73.15
C PHE A 313 20.05 -14.65 74.09
N THR A 314 20.83 -14.98 75.11
CA THR A 314 21.39 -14.01 76.04
C THR A 314 22.82 -13.69 75.61
N ALA A 315 23.12 -12.42 75.34
CA ALA A 315 24.48 -11.99 75.02
C ALA A 315 25.39 -12.18 76.23
N GLY A 316 26.42 -13.03 76.11
CA GLY A 316 27.45 -13.16 77.13
C GLY A 316 28.43 -11.99 77.06
N ALA A 317 28.81 -11.43 78.22
CA ALA A 317 29.91 -10.47 78.31
C ALA A 317 31.22 -11.14 77.89
N TYR A 318 31.93 -10.57 76.91
CA TYR A 318 33.28 -11.00 76.55
C TYR A 318 34.26 -10.66 77.69
N THR A 319 35.07 -11.63 78.08
CA THR A 319 36.38 -11.41 78.72
C THR A 319 37.47 -11.87 77.78
#